data_AF-A0AAW0XDJ1-F1
#
_entry.id   AF-A0AAW0XDJ1-F1
#
_cell.length_a   1.000
_cell.length_b   1.000
_cell.length_c   1.000
_cell.angle_alpha   90.00
_cell.angle_beta   90.00
_cell.angle_gamma   90.00
#
_symmetry.space_group_name_H-M   'P 1'
#
loop_
_entity.id
_entity.type
_entity.pdbx_description
1 polymer ?
#
loop_
_entity_poly.entity_id
_entity_poly.type
_entity_poly.pdbx_seq_one_letter_code
_entity_poly.pdbx_strand_id
1 'polypeptide(L)'
;MMEHILVTHKSWENVGGLPGVLLTLQDTGVPEIFLHGPPGIDSLYYDTRNFMKLRDLSIEYKHYAENNGLFGEGTHPLIIRCVPLWEKNRETANEGNTVELDAAEGALEEALSVVQSLLKIKIHS
;
A
#
# COMPACT_ATOMS: atom_id res chain seq x y z
N MET A 1 -2.94 23.46 -7.41
CA MET A 1 -2.33 23.26 -6.08
C MET A 1 -2.77 21.89 -5.63
N MET A 2 -1.84 20.99 -5.32
CA MET A 2 -2.17 19.63 -4.88
C MET A 2 -2.04 19.60 -3.36
N GLU A 3 -3.10 19.17 -2.68
CA GLU A 3 -3.14 19.15 -1.22
C GLU A 3 -2.75 17.76 -0.70
N HIS A 4 -1.82 17.73 0.24
CA HIS A 4 -1.33 16.49 0.86
C HIS A 4 -1.66 16.51 2.35
N ILE A 5 -2.40 15.50 2.81
CA ILE A 5 -2.70 15.31 4.23
C ILE A 5 -1.90 14.10 4.73
N LEU A 6 -1.17 14.28 5.83
CA LEU A 6 -0.31 13.26 6.43
C LEU A 6 -0.89 12.80 7.77
N VAL A 7 -1.29 11.53 7.89
CA VAL A 7 -1.88 10.95 9.10
C VAL A 7 -0.92 9.97 9.74
N THR A 8 -0.40 10.26 10.93
CA THR A 8 0.64 9.43 11.56
C THR A 8 0.11 8.14 12.19
N HIS A 9 -1.14 8.14 12.68
CA HIS A 9 -1.78 6.99 13.30
C HIS A 9 -3.31 7.04 13.07
N LYS A 10 -3.90 5.90 12.70
CA LYS A 10 -5.34 5.68 12.58
C LYS A 10 -6.01 5.61 13.96
N SER A 11 -6.27 6.75 14.56
CA SER A 11 -7.13 6.91 15.73
C SER A 11 -8.18 7.97 15.46
N TRP A 12 -9.39 7.82 16.02
CA TRP A 12 -10.47 8.81 15.83
C TRP A 12 -10.07 10.22 16.30
N GLU A 13 -9.21 10.30 17.32
CA GLU A 13 -8.63 11.55 17.81
C GLU A 13 -7.86 12.31 16.71
N ASN A 14 -7.20 11.57 15.80
CA ASN A 14 -6.44 12.15 14.70
C ASN A 14 -7.28 12.34 13.43
N VAL A 15 -8.28 11.47 13.19
CA VAL A 15 -8.99 11.41 11.90
C VAL A 15 -10.44 11.90 11.96
N GLY A 16 -11.01 12.15 13.13
CA GLY A 16 -12.40 12.58 13.27
C GLY A 16 -12.69 13.96 12.67
N GLY A 17 -11.68 14.82 12.56
CA GLY A 17 -11.78 16.14 11.94
C GLY A 17 -11.63 16.13 10.41
N LEU A 18 -11.03 15.07 9.84
CA LEU A 18 -10.83 14.95 8.39
C LEU A 18 -12.14 15.15 7.62
N PRO A 19 -13.27 14.56 8.01
CA PRO A 19 -14.56 14.81 7.38
C PRO A 19 -14.92 16.28 7.15
N GLY A 20 -14.76 17.13 8.17
CA GLY A 20 -15.03 18.56 8.04
C GLY A 20 -14.04 19.26 7.11
N VAL A 21 -12.77 18.88 7.18
CA VAL A 21 -11.73 19.38 6.28
C VAL A 21 -12.03 19.02 4.82
N LEU A 22 -12.40 17.77 4.54
CA LEU A 22 -12.72 17.30 3.19
C LEU A 22 -13.90 18.06 2.57
N LEU A 23 -14.95 18.30 3.35
CA LEU A 23 -16.10 19.10 2.92
C LEU A 23 -15.69 20.55 2.63
N THR A 24 -14.85 21.14 3.48
CA THR A 24 -14.36 22.51 3.29
C THR A 24 -13.47 22.65 2.05
N LEU A 25 -12.59 21.66 1.80
CA LEU A 25 -11.73 21.63 0.62
C LEU A 25 -12.55 21.50 -0.67
N GLN A 26 -13.58 20.65 -0.64
CA GLN A 26 -14.52 20.54 -1.75
C GLN A 26 -15.25 21.88 -1.99
N ASP A 27 -15.76 22.53 -0.94
CA ASP A 27 -16.46 23.81 -1.06
C ASP A 27 -15.54 24.94 -1.56
N THR A 28 -14.23 24.81 -1.33
CA THR A 28 -13.18 25.70 -1.86
C THR A 28 -12.83 25.41 -3.33
N GLY A 29 -13.31 24.28 -3.87
CA GLY A 29 -13.07 23.88 -5.26
C GLY A 29 -11.78 23.10 -5.48
N VAL A 30 -11.23 22.46 -4.45
CA VAL A 30 -10.08 21.55 -4.60
C VAL A 30 -10.56 20.25 -5.26
N PRO A 31 -10.00 19.85 -6.41
CA PRO A 31 -10.49 18.68 -7.16
C PRO A 31 -9.91 17.35 -6.67
N GLU A 32 -8.72 17.38 -6.06
CA GLU A 32 -7.97 16.18 -5.69
C GLU A 32 -7.09 16.44 -4.48
N ILE A 33 -7.06 15.48 -3.56
CA ILE A 33 -6.14 15.43 -2.44
C ILE A 33 -5.44 14.07 -2.36
N PHE A 34 -4.25 14.07 -1.75
CA PHE A 34 -3.51 12.86 -1.42
C PHE A 34 -3.52 12.65 0.09
N LEU A 35 -4.14 11.55 0.54
CA LEU A 35 -4.16 11.18 1.94
C LEU A 35 -3.09 10.11 2.21
N HIS A 36 -2.03 10.52 2.88
CA HIS A 36 -0.95 9.63 3.29
C HIS A 36 -1.23 9.12 4.71
N GLY A 37 -1.11 7.81 4.92
CA GLY A 37 -1.43 7.23 6.22
C GLY A 37 -0.99 5.78 6.41
N PRO A 38 -1.20 5.25 7.62
CA PRO A 38 -1.00 3.82 7.88
C PRO A 38 -2.00 2.97 7.07
N PRO A 39 -1.75 1.65 6.94
CA PRO A 39 -2.68 0.73 6.30
C PRO A 39 -4.09 0.82 6.91
N GLY A 40 -5.11 0.77 6.05
CA GLY A 40 -6.52 0.82 6.49
C GLY A 40 -7.04 2.22 6.78
N ILE A 41 -6.32 3.30 6.47
CA ILE A 41 -6.82 4.68 6.62
C ILE A 41 -7.98 4.99 5.65
N ASP A 42 -8.04 4.29 4.53
CA ASP A 42 -9.09 4.32 3.50
C ASP A 42 -10.48 3.90 4.04
N SER A 43 -10.51 3.04 5.08
CA SER A 43 -11.76 2.71 5.79
C SER A 43 -12.48 3.94 6.37
N LEU A 44 -11.77 5.04 6.63
CA LEU A 44 -12.35 6.29 7.13
C LEU A 44 -13.46 6.82 6.21
N TYR A 45 -13.27 6.73 4.89
CA TYR A 45 -14.30 7.15 3.94
C TYR A 45 -15.52 6.25 4.04
N TYR A 46 -15.32 4.94 4.14
CA TYR A 46 -16.41 3.99 4.31
C TYR A 46 -17.21 4.24 5.59
N ASP A 47 -16.55 4.61 6.68
CA ASP A 47 -17.19 4.88 7.98
C ASP A 47 -17.99 6.19 7.96
N THR A 48 -17.59 7.15 7.13
CA THR A 48 -18.16 8.51 7.11
C THR A 48 -19.09 8.80 5.93
N ARG A 49 -19.18 7.87 4.95
CA ARG A 49 -19.99 8.01 3.72
C ARG A 49 -21.47 8.34 3.92
N ASN A 50 -22.05 7.99 5.06
CA ASN A 50 -23.46 8.24 5.34
C ASN A 50 -23.73 9.73 5.66
N PHE A 51 -22.72 10.44 6.14
CA PHE A 51 -22.84 11.85 6.56
C PHE A 51 -22.02 12.80 5.69
N MET A 52 -21.12 12.26 4.86
CA MET A 52 -20.29 13.01 3.94
C MET A 52 -20.57 12.61 2.49
N LYS A 53 -20.86 13.59 1.65
CA LYS A 53 -20.97 13.40 0.19
C LYS A 53 -19.87 14.19 -0.50
N LEU A 54 -18.84 13.49 -0.95
CA LEU A 54 -17.79 14.03 -1.81
C LEU A 54 -18.19 13.81 -3.27
N ARG A 55 -18.53 14.89 -3.96
CA ARG A 55 -18.96 14.92 -5.37
C ARG A 55 -17.86 15.46 -6.28
N ASP A 56 -17.20 16.52 -5.82
CA ASP A 56 -16.27 17.31 -6.62
C ASP A 56 -14.82 17.22 -6.09
N LEU A 57 -14.57 16.32 -5.13
CA LEU A 57 -13.27 16.06 -4.54
C LEU A 57 -12.91 14.56 -4.64
N SER A 58 -11.79 14.26 -5.31
CA SER A 58 -11.18 12.94 -5.35
C SER A 58 -10.15 12.78 -4.22
N ILE A 59 -10.10 11.59 -3.61
CA ILE A 59 -9.11 11.26 -2.58
C ILE A 59 -8.26 10.10 -3.07
N GLU A 60 -6.96 10.32 -3.20
CA GLU A 60 -5.99 9.27 -3.47
C GLU A 60 -5.28 8.86 -2.17
N TYR A 61 -5.39 7.58 -1.83
CA TYR A 61 -4.77 7.04 -0.62
C TYR A 61 -3.35 6.57 -0.91
N LYS A 62 -2.41 6.95 -0.03
CA LYS A 62 -1.00 6.54 -0.08
C LYS A 62 -0.61 5.88 1.23
N HIS A 63 -0.29 4.59 1.20
CA HIS A 63 0.08 3.87 2.41
C HIS A 63 1.56 3.99 2.71
N TYR A 64 1.92 4.18 3.98
CA TYR A 64 3.33 4.27 4.40
C TYR A 64 4.16 3.01 4.17
N ALA A 65 3.52 1.87 3.96
CA ALA A 65 4.21 0.62 3.61
C ALA A 65 4.74 0.61 2.17
N GLU A 66 4.23 1.49 1.30
CA GLU A 66 4.65 1.60 -0.10
C GLU A 66 5.99 2.35 -0.20
N ASN A 67 6.81 1.99 -1.19
CA ASN A 67 8.09 2.64 -1.50
C ASN A 67 9.01 2.86 -0.28
N ASN A 68 8.98 1.93 0.68
CA ASN A 68 9.77 2.02 1.91
C ASN A 68 9.49 3.31 2.72
N GLY A 69 8.26 3.82 2.64
CA GLY A 69 7.80 5.03 3.30
C GLY A 69 8.30 6.34 2.69
N LEU A 70 8.85 6.31 1.47
CA LEU A 70 9.34 7.51 0.78
C LEU A 70 8.31 8.09 -0.19
N PHE A 71 8.12 9.40 -0.09
CA PHE A 71 7.25 10.19 -0.95
C PHE A 71 7.97 11.44 -1.47
N GLY A 72 7.65 11.88 -2.68
CA GLY A 72 8.20 13.09 -3.27
C GLY A 72 9.55 12.93 -3.96
N GLU A 73 9.90 11.72 -4.43
CA GLU A 73 11.09 11.51 -5.24
C GLU A 73 10.92 12.14 -6.65
N GLY A 74 11.94 12.85 -7.15
CA GLY A 74 11.94 13.47 -8.48
C GLY A 74 11.53 14.94 -8.50
N THR A 75 10.39 15.25 -9.14
CA THR A 75 9.95 16.62 -9.50
C THR A 75 9.34 17.41 -8.33
N HIS A 76 9.23 16.83 -7.13
CA HIS A 76 8.62 17.50 -5.97
C HIS A 76 9.68 18.26 -5.14
N PRO A 77 9.36 19.46 -4.62
CA PRO A 77 10.32 20.25 -3.84
C PRO A 77 10.57 19.71 -2.43
N LEU A 78 9.78 18.74 -1.96
CA LEU A 78 9.85 18.16 -0.63
C LEU A 78 9.84 16.64 -0.70
N ILE A 79 10.81 16.01 -0.01
CA ILE A 79 10.90 14.56 0.17
C ILE A 79 10.45 14.23 1.59
N ILE A 80 9.48 13.32 1.72
CA ILE A 80 8.93 12.89 3.00
C ILE A 80 9.28 11.42 3.21
N ARG A 81 9.84 11.09 4.38
CA ARG A 81 10.10 9.72 4.81
C ARG A 81 9.27 9.39 6.03
N CYS A 82 8.47 8.34 5.94
CA CYS A 82 7.74 7.77 7.05
C CYS A 82 8.66 6.88 7.88
N VAL A 83 8.69 7.14 9.19
CA VAL A 83 9.47 6.38 10.16
C VAL A 83 8.50 5.77 11.17
N PRO A 84 8.42 4.43 11.30
CA PRO A 84 7.58 3.80 12.30
C PRO A 84 8.11 4.12 13.71
N LEU A 85 7.25 4.63 14.59
CA LEU A 85 7.63 5.01 15.96
C LEU A 85 7.70 3.80 16.90
N TRP A 86 7.03 2.70 16.56
CA TRP A 86 7.07 1.46 17.30
C TRP A 86 7.24 0.31 16.33
N GLU A 87 8.29 -0.49 16.55
CA GLU A 87 8.48 -1.75 15.85
C GLU A 87 7.53 -2.77 16.47
N LYS A 88 6.57 -3.26 15.68
CA LYS A 88 5.79 -4.42 16.09
C LYS A 88 6.79 -5.57 16.12
N ASN A 89 7.16 -6.01 17.32
CA ASN A 89 8.09 -7.13 17.53
C ASN A 89 7.62 -8.28 16.61
N ARG A 90 8.39 -8.61 15.57
CA ARG A 90 8.06 -9.65 14.57
C ARG A 90 8.30 -11.05 15.17
N GLU A 91 7.83 -11.26 16.40
CA GLU A 91 7.91 -12.51 17.14
C GLU A 91 6.48 -12.89 17.53
N THR A 92 5.69 -13.38 16.56
CA THR A 92 4.55 -14.34 16.70
C THR A 92 3.68 -14.32 15.43
N ALA A 93 4.28 -14.47 14.25
CA ALA A 93 3.55 -14.79 13.01
C ALA A 93 4.34 -15.76 12.11
N ASN A 94 5.23 -16.56 12.71
CA ASN A 94 6.04 -17.56 12.02
C ASN A 94 5.93 -18.95 12.66
N GLU A 95 4.76 -19.27 13.22
CA GLU A 95 4.35 -20.65 13.44
C GLU A 95 3.07 -20.88 12.63
N GLY A 96 3.24 -21.41 11.41
CA GLY A 96 2.12 -21.96 10.63
C GLY A 96 1.94 -21.46 9.20
N ASN A 97 3.00 -21.25 8.39
CA ASN A 97 2.86 -21.33 6.91
C ASN A 97 4.18 -21.45 6.12
N THR A 98 5.07 -22.39 6.50
CA THR A 98 6.25 -22.77 5.68
C THR A 98 6.11 -24.13 5.00
N VAL A 99 4.91 -24.72 4.97
CA VAL A 99 4.67 -25.99 4.26
C VAL A 99 3.61 -25.75 3.20
N GLU A 100 3.94 -25.11 2.08
CA GLU A 100 3.23 -25.29 0.79
C GLU A 100 3.85 -24.52 -0.40
N LEU A 101 4.89 -23.70 -0.22
CA LEU A 101 5.56 -23.00 -1.32
C LEU A 101 6.81 -23.74 -1.88
N ASP A 102 7.40 -24.66 -1.14
CA ASP A 102 8.58 -25.45 -1.58
C ASP A 102 8.24 -26.59 -2.55
N ALA A 103 6.97 -27.03 -2.60
CA ALA A 103 6.54 -28.16 -3.43
C ALA A 103 6.37 -27.79 -4.92
N ALA A 104 6.10 -26.52 -5.22
CA ALA A 104 5.89 -26.06 -6.60
C ALA A 104 7.22 -25.78 -7.32
N GLU A 105 8.26 -25.37 -6.60
CA GLU A 105 9.57 -25.02 -7.17
C GLU A 105 10.37 -26.28 -7.57
N GLY A 106 10.25 -27.36 -6.78
CA GLY A 106 10.87 -28.66 -7.11
C GLY A 106 10.29 -29.34 -8.37
N ALA A 107 8.99 -29.19 -8.62
CA ALA A 107 8.34 -29.78 -9.80
C ALA A 107 8.75 -29.08 -11.11
N LEU A 108 9.05 -27.78 -11.06
CA LEU A 108 9.50 -27.03 -12.24
C LEU A 108 10.96 -27.35 -12.60
N GLU A 109 11.82 -27.55 -11.59
CA GLU A 109 13.21 -27.97 -11.78
C GLU A 109 13.32 -29.41 -12.31
N GLU A 110 12.46 -30.32 -11.85
CA GLU A 110 12.42 -31.69 -12.37
C GLU A 110 11.94 -31.73 -13.83
N ALA A 111 10.94 -30.91 -14.19
CA ALA A 111 10.48 -30.76 -15.57
C ALA A 111 11.56 -30.14 -16.48
N LEU A 112 12.33 -29.16 -16.00
CA LEU A 112 13.43 -28.57 -16.78
C LEU A 112 14.55 -29.59 -17.06
N SER A 113 14.88 -30.44 -16.08
CA SER A 113 15.89 -31.50 -16.20
C SER A 113 15.51 -32.57 -17.25
N VAL A 114 14.23 -32.97 -17.28
CA VAL A 114 13.73 -33.94 -18.27
C VAL A 114 13.74 -33.36 -19.69
N VAL A 115 13.32 -32.10 -19.86
CA VAL A 115 13.33 -31.43 -21.17
C VAL A 115 14.77 -31.23 -21.68
N GLN A 116 15.72 -30.89 -20.82
CA GLN A 116 17.14 -30.75 -21.19
C GLN A 116 17.78 -32.08 -21.58
N SER A 117 17.39 -33.17 -20.91
CA SER A 117 17.82 -34.54 -21.23
C SER A 117 17.29 -35.00 -22.59
N LEU A 118 16.02 -34.69 -22.90
CA LEU A 118 15.41 -34.99 -24.20
C LEU A 118 15.99 -34.15 -25.35
N LEU A 119 16.35 -32.89 -25.08
CA LEU A 119 16.96 -32.02 -26.08
C LEU A 119 18.36 -32.53 -26.47
N LYS A 120 19.16 -33.05 -25.53
CA LYS A 120 20.49 -33.63 -25.79
C LYS A 120 20.46 -34.90 -26.64
N ILE A 121 19.40 -35.69 -26.53
CA ILE A 121 19.22 -36.93 -27.33
C ILE A 121 18.87 -36.61 -28.80
N LYS A 122 18.25 -35.45 -29.08
CA LYS A 122 17.81 -35.06 -30.43
C LYS A 122 18.93 -34.48 -31.33
N ILE A 123 20.12 -34.23 -30.78
CA ILE A 123 21.24 -33.56 -31.51
C ILE A 123 22.34 -34.55 -31.94
N HIS A 124 22.13 -35.87 -31.81
CA HIS A 124 23.10 -36.90 -32.20
C HIS A 124 22.46 -38.09 -32.95
N SER A 125 21.39 -37.87 -33.72
CA SER A 125 20.93 -38.82 -34.74
C SER A 125 20.67 -38.14 -36.07
#